data_AF-A0A382INB8-F1
#
_entry.id   AF-A0A382INB8-F1
#
_cell.length_a   1.000
_cell.length_b   1.000
_cell.length_c   1.000
_cell.angle_alpha   90.00
_cell.angle_beta   90.00
_cell.angle_gamma   90.00
#
_symmetry.space_group_name_H-M   'P 1'
#
loop_
_entity.id
_entity.type
_entity.pdbx_description
1 polymer ?
#
loop_
_entity_poly.entity_id
_entity_poly.type
_entity_poly.pdbx_seq_one_letter_code
_entity_poly.pdbx_strand_id
1 'polypeptide(L)'
;MYPILIEFGFFKIFTYGLLVATGFFVAILFASSRAKKENLDPQKVLDLCFYIMVSALLGARLLYVVVEYQYFLANPLEIFKFWKGGLVFYGGLILGVLISLWYLKRNQMPM
;
A
#
# COMPACT_ATOMS: atom_id res chain seq x y z
N MET A 1 -6.09 -24.12 -2.03
CA MET A 1 -6.36 -22.76 -2.54
C MET A 1 -5.62 -22.61 -3.86
N TYR A 2 -6.28 -22.20 -4.94
CA TYR A 2 -5.59 -21.95 -6.22
C TYR A 2 -4.81 -20.63 -6.11
N PRO A 3 -3.47 -20.65 -6.24
CA PRO A 3 -2.65 -19.44 -6.09
C PRO A 3 -2.81 -18.46 -7.25
N ILE A 4 -3.29 -18.94 -8.40
CA ILE A 4 -3.44 -18.20 -9.65
C ILE A 4 -4.89 -18.35 -10.10
N LEU A 5 -5.60 -17.22 -10.24
CA LEU A 5 -7.02 -17.17 -10.60
C LEU A 5 -7.25 -17.16 -12.10
N ILE A 6 -6.44 -16.38 -12.81
CA ILE A 6 -6.55 -16.16 -14.24
C ILE A 6 -5.13 -16.05 -14.79
N GLU A 7 -4.82 -16.86 -15.81
CA GLU A 7 -3.59 -16.77 -16.60
C GLU A 7 -3.94 -16.28 -18.00
N PHE A 8 -3.62 -15.02 -18.30
CA PHE A 8 -3.64 -14.49 -19.67
C PHE A 8 -2.22 -14.52 -20.21
N GLY A 9 -1.73 -15.70 -20.61
CA GLY A 9 -0.39 -15.89 -21.18
C GLY A 9 0.73 -15.37 -20.25
N PHE A 10 1.21 -14.14 -20.50
CA PHE A 10 2.26 -13.46 -19.73
C PHE A 10 1.78 -12.80 -18.43
N PHE A 11 0.47 -12.61 -18.24
CA PHE A 11 -0.10 -11.95 -17.07
C PHE A 11 -0.76 -12.98 -16.15
N LYS A 12 -0.20 -13.14 -14.95
CA LYS A 12 -0.76 -14.02 -13.91
C LYS A 12 -1.40 -13.16 -12.83
N ILE A 13 -2.70 -13.35 -12.61
CA ILE A 13 -3.40 -12.71 -11.49
C ILE A 13 -3.37 -13.66 -10.32
N PHE A 14 -2.60 -13.28 -9.30
CA PHE A 14 -2.52 -14.02 -8.05
C PHE A 14 -3.74 -13.75 -7.17
N THR A 15 -4.29 -14.81 -6.60
CA THR A 15 -5.45 -14.74 -5.68
C THR A 15 -5.20 -13.82 -4.50
N TYR A 16 -3.98 -13.87 -3.95
CA TYR A 16 -3.58 -13.00 -2.85
C TYR A 16 -3.65 -11.52 -3.22
N GLY A 17 -3.07 -11.14 -4.36
CA GLY A 17 -3.07 -9.75 -4.83
C GLY A 17 -4.49 -9.24 -5.10
N LEU A 18 -5.35 -10.08 -5.67
CA LEU A 18 -6.76 -9.73 -5.89
C LEU A 18 -7.49 -9.51 -4.56
N LEU A 19 -7.32 -10.40 -3.58
CA LEU A 19 -7.97 -10.25 -2.27
C LEU A 19 -7.48 -9.01 -1.51
N VAL A 20 -6.20 -8.67 -1.61
CA VAL A 20 -5.66 -7.44 -1.02
C VAL A 20 -6.26 -6.21 -1.70
N ALA A 21 -6.32 -6.20 -3.04
CA ALA A 21 -6.89 -5.09 -3.81
C ALA A 21 -8.39 -4.89 -3.51
N THR A 22 -9.17 -5.97 -3.44
CA THR A 22 -10.60 -5.88 -3.12
C THR A 22 -10.82 -5.44 -1.67
N GLY A 23 -10.02 -5.95 -0.71
CA GLY A 23 -10.06 -5.49 0.67
C GLY A 23 -9.77 -3.99 0.80
N PHE A 24 -8.75 -3.51 0.09
CA PHE A 24 -8.42 -2.08 0.05
C PHE A 24 -9.53 -1.24 -0.58
N PHE A 25 -10.12 -1.72 -1.68
CA PHE A 25 -11.24 -1.06 -2.35
C PHE A 25 -12.47 -0.93 -1.44
N VAL A 26 -12.85 -2.02 -0.77
CA VAL A 26 -13.95 -2.02 0.21
C VAL A 26 -13.65 -1.08 1.38
N ALA A 27 -12.42 -1.06 1.88
CA ALA A 27 -12.01 -0.15 2.94
C ALA A 27 -12.16 1.33 2.53
N ILE A 28 -11.77 1.69 1.31
CA ILE A 28 -11.95 3.04 0.77
C ILE A 28 -13.44 3.42 0.70
N LEU A 29 -14.28 2.54 0.16
CA LEU A 29 -15.72 2.79 0.05
C LEU A 29 -16.34 2.99 1.44
N PHE A 30 -15.94 2.16 2.40
CA PHE A 30 -16.40 2.27 3.77
C PHE A 30 -15.92 3.58 4.44
N ALA A 31 -14.65 3.93 4.28
CA ALA A 31 -14.08 5.16 4.82
C ALA A 31 -14.74 6.41 4.24
N SER A 32 -14.96 6.44 2.92
CA SER A 32 -15.65 7.56 2.24
C SER A 32 -17.13 7.67 2.68
N SER A 33 -17.81 6.55 2.85
CA SER A 33 -19.17 6.51 3.39
C SER A 33 -19.23 7.03 4.84
N ARG A 34 -18.22 6.71 5.66
CA ARG A 34 -18.10 7.23 7.03
C ARG A 34 -17.80 8.72 7.05
N ALA A 35 -16.92 9.20 6.17
CA ALA A 35 -16.55 10.60 6.06
C ALA A 35 -17.79 11.50 5.91
N LYS A 36 -18.71 11.11 5.04
CA LYS A 36 -19.99 11.81 4.83
C LYS A 36 -20.86 11.89 6.10
N LYS A 37 -20.84 10.84 6.94
CA LYS A 37 -21.61 10.81 8.20
C LYS A 37 -20.99 11.69 9.28
N GLU A 38 -19.67 11.82 9.29
CA GLU A 38 -18.91 12.60 10.27
C GLU A 38 -18.70 14.07 9.83
N ASN A 39 -19.40 14.55 8.80
CA ASN A 39 -19.20 15.88 8.18
C ASN A 39 -17.76 16.16 7.73
N LEU A 40 -17.01 15.10 7.39
CA LEU A 40 -15.67 15.20 6.81
C LEU A 40 -15.77 15.24 5.28
N ASP A 41 -14.86 15.99 4.66
CA ASP A 41 -14.72 16.01 3.21
C ASP A 41 -14.32 14.62 2.69
N PRO A 42 -15.17 13.93 1.92
CA PRO A 42 -14.86 12.61 1.38
C PRO A 42 -13.62 12.61 0.48
N GLN A 43 -13.32 13.74 -0.18
CA GLN A 43 -12.14 13.86 -1.03
C GLN A 43 -10.86 13.76 -0.20
N LYS A 44 -10.80 14.45 0.96
CA LYS A 44 -9.65 14.36 1.85
C LYS A 44 -9.39 12.96 2.37
N VAL A 45 -10.45 12.17 2.58
CA VAL A 45 -10.35 10.76 3.00
C VAL A 45 -9.87 9.88 1.86
N LEU A 46 -10.36 10.08 0.63
CA LEU A 46 -9.84 9.38 -0.55
C LEU A 46 -8.36 9.67 -0.77
N ASP A 47 -7.97 10.94 -0.67
CA ASP A 47 -6.59 11.38 -0.78
C ASP A 47 -5.73 10.72 0.31
N LEU A 48 -6.19 10.70 1.58
CA LEU A 48 -5.52 9.99 2.68
C LEU A 48 -5.31 8.51 2.34
N CYS A 49 -6.35 7.80 1.90
CA CYS A 49 -6.24 6.40 1.51
C CYS A 49 -5.20 6.21 0.39
N PHE A 50 -5.19 7.09 -0.61
CA PHE A 50 -4.20 7.06 -1.68
C PHE A 50 -2.77 7.27 -1.15
N TYR A 51 -2.55 8.26 -0.31
CA TYR A 51 -1.25 8.50 0.33
C TYR A 51 -0.80 7.33 1.19
N ILE A 52 -1.71 6.69 1.94
CA ILE A 52 -1.41 5.48 2.72
C ILE A 52 -1.02 4.32 1.81
N MET A 53 -1.74 4.10 0.70
CA MET A 53 -1.43 3.01 -0.24
C MET A 53 -0.03 3.16 -0.84
N VAL A 54 0.27 4.36 -1.36
CA VAL A 54 1.56 4.65 -2.00
C VAL A 54 2.69 4.56 -1.00
N SER A 55 2.51 5.17 0.17
CA SER A 55 3.53 5.16 1.24
C SER A 55 3.76 3.76 1.81
N ALA A 56 2.72 2.94 1.96
CA ALA A 56 2.85 1.56 2.40
C ALA A 56 3.63 0.71 1.38
N LEU A 57 3.36 0.86 0.08
CA LEU A 57 4.09 0.12 -0.96
C LEU A 57 5.57 0.53 -0.98
N LEU A 58 5.85 1.83 -0.91
CA LEU A 58 7.21 2.36 -0.84
C LEU A 58 7.94 1.90 0.42
N GLY A 59 7.30 2.02 1.59
CA GLY A 59 7.88 1.59 2.86
C GLY A 59 8.18 0.10 2.89
N ALA A 60 7.28 -0.72 2.35
CA ALA A 60 7.49 -2.15 2.27
C ALA A 60 8.69 -2.51 1.37
N ARG A 61 8.91 -1.77 0.28
CA ARG A 61 10.06 -1.95 -0.59
C ARG A 61 11.35 -1.45 0.06
N LEU A 62 11.33 -0.27 0.68
CA LEU A 62 12.50 0.31 1.34
C LEU A 62 13.00 -0.60 2.46
N LEU A 63 12.11 -1.12 3.31
CA LEU A 63 12.51 -2.02 4.38
C LEU A 63 13.03 -3.35 3.83
N TYR A 64 12.46 -3.87 2.74
CA TYR A 64 13.01 -5.04 2.06
C TYR A 64 14.45 -4.82 1.59
N VAL A 65 14.74 -3.64 1.03
CA VAL A 65 16.10 -3.27 0.59
C VAL A 65 17.07 -3.18 1.77
N VAL A 66 16.62 -2.67 2.92
CA VAL A 66 17.43 -2.60 4.14
C VAL A 66 17.70 -3.99 4.72
N VAL A 67 16.70 -4.87 4.74
CA VAL A 67 16.83 -6.24 5.26
C VAL A 67 17.74 -7.08 4.35
N GLU A 68 17.54 -7.00 3.03
CA GLU A 68 18.31 -7.74 2.02
C GLU A 68 19.46 -6.90 1.44
N TYR A 69 20.09 -6.04 2.26
CA TYR A 69 21.07 -5.06 1.78
C TYR A 69 22.24 -5.73 1.02
N GLN A 70 22.66 -6.93 1.42
CA GLN A 70 23.74 -7.68 0.76
C GLN A 70 23.38 -8.05 -0.68
N TYR A 71 22.13 -8.45 -0.93
CA TYR A 71 21.63 -8.76 -2.27
C TYR A 71 21.60 -7.51 -3.16
N PHE A 72 21.16 -6.39 -2.61
CA PHE A 72 21.05 -5.14 -3.36
C PHE A 72 22.39 -4.43 -3.59
N LEU A 73 23.40 -4.67 -2.75
CA LEU A 73 24.77 -4.23 -3.03
C LEU A 73 25.34 -4.92 -4.28
N ALA A 74 25.03 -6.20 -4.47
CA ALA A 74 25.44 -6.94 -5.66
C ALA A 74 24.63 -6.55 -6.92
N ASN A 75 23.37 -6.13 -6.74
CA ASN A 75 22.46 -5.81 -7.85
C ASN A 75 21.62 -4.55 -7.57
N PRO A 76 22.20 -3.33 -7.61
CA PRO A 76 21.51 -2.10 -7.23
C PRO A 76 20.31 -1.76 -8.13
N LEU A 77 20.32 -2.19 -9.38
CA LEU A 77 19.18 -1.99 -10.31
C LEU A 77 17.95 -2.82 -9.94
N GLU A 78 18.09 -3.86 -9.10
CA GLU A 78 16.95 -4.66 -8.63
C GLU A 78 16.05 -3.86 -7.68
N ILE A 79 16.54 -2.78 -7.05
CA ILE A 79 15.78 -1.96 -6.10
C ILE A 79 14.47 -1.47 -6.73
N PHE A 80 14.51 -1.03 -7.99
CA PHE A 80 13.37 -0.51 -8.72
C PHE A 80 12.40 -1.58 -9.24
N LYS A 81 12.81 -2.86 -9.25
CA LYS A 81 12.00 -3.97 -9.76
C LYS A 81 11.00 -4.47 -8.72
N PHE A 82 10.13 -3.60 -8.23
CA PHE A 82 9.13 -3.96 -7.20
C PHE A 82 8.10 -5.00 -7.69
N TRP A 83 7.92 -5.17 -9.01
CA TRP A 83 7.07 -6.20 -9.62
C TRP A 83 7.62 -7.62 -9.51
N LYS A 84 8.91 -7.81 -9.21
CA LYS A 84 9.48 -9.14 -8.94
C LYS A 84 9.11 -9.67 -7.54
N GLY A 85 8.38 -8.90 -6.75
CA GLY A 85 8.13 -9.18 -5.33
C GLY A 85 9.22 -8.57 -4.44
N GLY A 86 9.30 -9.03 -3.19
CA GLY A 86 10.22 -8.48 -2.19
C GLY A 86 9.66 -7.23 -1.52
N LEU A 87 8.64 -7.43 -0.70
CA LEU A 87 7.98 -6.40 0.11
C LEU A 87 7.93 -6.90 1.55
N VAL A 88 8.42 -6.10 2.49
CA VAL A 88 8.31 -6.40 3.92
C VAL A 88 7.11 -5.65 4.48
N PHE A 89 6.11 -6.39 4.98
CA PHE A 89 4.88 -5.81 5.53
C PHE A 89 5.14 -4.70 6.56
N TYR A 90 6.07 -4.93 7.49
CA TYR A 90 6.42 -3.95 8.53
C TYR A 90 6.85 -2.59 7.97
N GLY A 91 7.57 -2.58 6.85
CA GLY A 91 8.01 -1.33 6.23
C GLY A 91 6.83 -0.52 5.73
N GLY A 92 5.83 -1.20 5.15
CA GLY A 92 4.62 -0.56 4.68
C GLY A 92 3.74 -0.07 5.83
N LEU A 93 3.65 -0.83 6.91
CA LEU A 93 2.92 -0.42 8.12
C LEU A 93 3.54 0.84 8.73
N ILE A 94 4.86 0.87 8.93
CA ILE A 94 5.56 2.00 9.54
C ILE A 94 5.35 3.27 8.71
N LEU A 95 5.64 3.20 7.40
CA LEU A 95 5.57 4.38 6.54
C LEU A 95 4.12 4.81 6.28
N GLY A 96 3.18 3.87 6.17
CA GLY A 96 1.76 4.13 6.07
C GLY A 96 1.19 4.87 7.29
N VAL A 97 1.56 4.44 8.51
CA VAL A 97 1.14 5.12 9.75
C VAL A 97 1.76 6.52 9.85
N LEU A 98 3.06 6.66 9.57
CA LEU A 98 3.74 7.96 9.61
C LEU A 98 3.11 8.98 8.65
N ILE A 99 2.82 8.56 7.41
CA ILE A 99 2.18 9.43 6.42
C ILE A 99 0.73 9.74 6.79
N SER A 100 0.00 8.78 7.34
CA SER A 100 -1.36 9.01 7.84
C SER A 100 -1.37 10.09 8.93
N LEU A 101 -0.52 9.97 9.94
CA LEU A 101 -0.41 10.95 11.03
C LEU A 101 0.00 12.33 10.52
N TRP A 102 0.98 12.38 9.61
CA TRP A 102 1.41 13.63 8.99
C TRP A 102 0.28 14.30 8.19
N TYR A 103 -0.47 13.53 7.41
CA TYR A 103 -1.57 14.02 6.58
C TYR A 103 -2.73 14.53 7.43
N LEU A 104 -3.14 13.77 8.46
CA LEU A 104 -4.19 14.17 9.40
C LEU A 104 -3.83 15.49 10.10
N LYS A 105 -2.59 15.61 10.59
CA LYS A 105 -2.09 16.84 11.23
C LYS A 105 -2.07 18.02 10.26
N ARG A 106 -1.63 17.82 9.02
CA ARG A 106 -1.58 18.88 8.00
C ARG A 106 -2.96 19.38 7.60
N ASN A 107 -3.96 18.50 7.57
CA ASN A 107 -5.31 18.82 7.14
C ASN A 107 -6.30 19.10 8.28
N GLN A 108 -5.79 19.20 9.52
CA GLN A 108 -6.59 19.44 10.74
C GLN A 108 -7.77 18.46 10.89
N MET A 109 -7.57 17.22 10.45
CA MET A 109 -8.55 16.17 10.60
C MET A 109 -8.46 15.59 12.02
N PRO A 110 -9.59 15.16 12.61
CA PRO A 110 -9.55 14.51 13.93
C PRO A 110 -8.69 13.24 13.87
N MET A 111 -7.83 13.07 14.89
CA MET A 111 -7.02 11.86 15.10
C MET A 111 -7.79 10.81 15.88
#